data_AF-A0A7Z9KKH3-F1
#
_entry.id   AF-A0A7Z9KKH3-F1
#
_cell.length_a   1.000
_cell.length_b   1.000
_cell.length_c   1.000
_cell.angle_alpha   90.00
_cell.angle_beta   90.00
_cell.angle_gamma   90.00
#
_symmetry.space_group_name_H-M   'P 1'
#
loop_
_entity.id
_entity.type
_entity.pdbx_description
1 polymer ?
#
loop_
_entity_poly.entity_id
_entity_poly.type
_entity_poly.pdbx_seq_one_letter_code
_entity_poly.pdbx_strand_id
1 'polypeptide(L)'
;NFSGYGFNKSHSVAYGMISYQTAYLKAHYPVQLMAALFNGSVNNQDNIINYISECKSMGVKVLPPDVNHSAKTFTVAPTEFRITAITLSHFERDFAGGKPLKDSFTENWLEPLRRSLKKLKNRDFKDEDEFLKIIKLNTEGESGHSQAFTLNPGSSFAEWLRREARVEVIRFGLNAVKNVGGKAVDAILKVRSEHGQLTDFMEFMKKVNLNEVNRRMLETLVKCGAFDSLHENRAQLFAALDAAFHLAQEFQRAEEPSQDSFFDLMDEGDAKATETQLEFPEVRNWPKRERLKQEKAALGFYVSGHPLDSYSSEMKLLATTTAKLKEGTHAEKNKVSLIGIVVNNTVRLNQSNEKFAIVTLEDTRGTIEIPVFASVYEKVEELLESDEPLLISGRVKFRDEEVGMFVDNVRRLSEIREAEAKSMVIKIGTEPLKQEAINLLRSTLQKYSGDRPFSFSVQTPEAASVTITPEEQISITSELIEELEELLPFQTLEFSYSSKSKLH
;
A
#
# COMPACT_ATOMS: atom_id res chain seq x y z
N ASN A 1 19.84 -44.64 22.16
CA ASN A 1 18.50 -44.84 22.75
C ASN A 1 17.63 -43.65 22.33
N PHE A 2 16.60 -43.84 21.50
CA PHE A 2 15.79 -42.75 20.92
C PHE A 2 14.57 -42.36 21.76
N SER A 3 14.34 -43.05 22.88
CA SER A 3 13.19 -42.83 23.77
C SER A 3 13.09 -41.41 24.34
N GLY A 4 14.21 -40.70 24.48
CA GLY A 4 14.25 -39.30 24.93
C GLY A 4 13.77 -38.27 23.89
N TYR A 5 13.65 -38.66 22.61
CA TYR A 5 13.18 -37.81 21.51
C TYR A 5 11.86 -38.29 20.89
N GLY A 6 11.20 -39.29 21.51
CA GLY A 6 9.93 -39.83 21.03
C GLY A 6 8.80 -38.81 21.18
N PHE A 7 8.16 -38.45 20.07
CA PHE A 7 7.00 -37.55 20.08
C PHE A 7 5.68 -38.32 19.96
N ASN A 8 4.63 -37.80 20.59
CA ASN A 8 3.31 -38.41 20.54
C ASN A 8 2.69 -38.24 19.14
N LYS A 9 2.56 -39.35 18.40
CA LYS A 9 2.04 -39.36 17.03
C LYS A 9 0.62 -38.80 16.92
N SER A 10 -0.30 -39.10 17.84
CA SER A 10 -1.68 -38.61 17.70
C SER A 10 -1.75 -37.08 17.83
N HIS A 11 -0.95 -36.52 18.75
CA HIS A 11 -0.82 -35.07 18.89
C HIS A 11 -0.15 -34.43 17.67
N SER A 12 0.97 -34.99 17.18
CA SER A 12 1.66 -34.49 15.99
C SER A 12 0.81 -34.55 14.73
N VAL A 13 0.00 -35.60 14.54
CA VAL A 13 -0.89 -35.73 13.37
C VAL A 13 -2.00 -34.68 13.41
N ALA A 14 -2.60 -34.41 14.59
CA ALA A 14 -3.65 -33.40 14.71
C ALA A 14 -3.16 -32.00 14.33
N TYR A 15 -2.00 -31.57 14.83
CA TYR A 15 -1.40 -30.28 14.45
C TYR A 15 -0.89 -30.27 13.01
N GLY A 16 -0.31 -31.39 12.54
CA GLY A 16 0.11 -31.53 11.15
C GLY A 16 -1.03 -31.34 10.15
N MET A 17 -2.25 -31.79 10.50
CA MET A 17 -3.44 -31.58 9.67
C MET A 17 -3.81 -30.09 9.57
N ILE A 18 -3.75 -29.34 10.69
CA ILE A 18 -3.99 -27.89 10.69
C ILE A 18 -2.93 -27.18 9.84
N SER A 19 -1.65 -27.52 9.99
CA SER A 19 -0.58 -26.97 9.17
C SER A 19 -0.79 -27.22 7.67
N TYR A 20 -1.20 -28.44 7.31
CA TYR A 20 -1.51 -28.78 5.92
C TYR A 20 -2.71 -27.98 5.39
N GLN A 21 -3.79 -27.85 6.16
CA GLN A 21 -4.97 -27.07 5.78
C GLN A 21 -4.63 -25.59 5.59
N THR A 22 -3.85 -25.00 6.50
CA THR A 22 -3.39 -23.61 6.37
C THR A 22 -2.49 -23.42 5.14
N ALA A 23 -1.57 -24.36 4.89
CA ALA A 23 -0.72 -24.33 3.70
C ALA A 23 -1.53 -24.45 2.41
N TYR A 24 -2.54 -25.31 2.39
CA TYR A 24 -3.47 -25.47 1.27
C TYR A 24 -4.24 -24.15 1.00
N LEU A 25 -4.82 -23.53 2.04
CA LEU A 25 -5.51 -22.25 1.90
C LEU A 25 -4.55 -21.15 1.42
N LYS A 26 -3.32 -21.11 1.91
CA LYS A 26 -2.33 -20.12 1.47
C LYS A 26 -1.93 -20.30 0.01
N ALA A 27 -1.86 -21.55 -0.47
CA ALA A 27 -1.52 -21.86 -1.85
C ALA A 27 -2.66 -21.54 -2.83
N HIS A 28 -3.92 -21.75 -2.43
CA HIS A 28 -5.08 -21.67 -3.33
C HIS A 28 -5.99 -20.45 -3.12
N TYR A 29 -6.06 -19.93 -1.89
CA TYR A 29 -6.90 -18.79 -1.48
C TYR A 29 -6.10 -17.79 -0.64
N PRO A 30 -4.95 -17.31 -1.14
CA PRO A 30 -4.05 -16.46 -0.35
C PRO A 30 -4.71 -15.18 0.15
N VAL A 31 -5.50 -14.50 -0.68
CA VAL A 31 -6.10 -13.20 -0.34
C VAL A 31 -7.16 -13.35 0.75
N GLN A 32 -8.00 -14.39 0.65
CA GLN A 32 -9.03 -14.72 1.63
C GLN A 32 -8.42 -15.15 2.96
N LEU A 33 -7.37 -15.99 2.92
CA LEU A 33 -6.64 -16.40 4.12
C LEU A 33 -6.04 -15.18 4.83
N MET A 34 -5.37 -14.30 4.10
CA MET A 34 -4.79 -13.08 4.68
C MET A 34 -5.87 -12.17 5.26
N ALA A 35 -7.00 -11.96 4.57
CA ALA A 35 -8.13 -11.21 5.12
C ALA A 35 -8.67 -11.82 6.42
N ALA A 36 -8.74 -13.15 6.52
CA ALA A 36 -9.13 -13.85 7.74
C ALA A 36 -8.10 -13.67 8.87
N LEU A 37 -6.81 -13.71 8.57
CA LEU A 37 -5.74 -13.45 9.55
C LEU A 37 -5.77 -12.01 10.08
N PHE A 38 -6.01 -11.02 9.21
CA PHE A 38 -6.23 -9.63 9.61
C PHE A 38 -7.39 -9.54 10.59
N ASN A 39 -8.55 -10.13 10.25
CA ASN A 39 -9.73 -10.10 11.11
C ASN A 39 -9.53 -10.84 12.45
N GLY A 40 -8.70 -11.88 12.49
CA GLY A 40 -8.36 -12.60 13.72
C GLY A 40 -7.40 -11.85 14.64
N SER A 41 -6.62 -10.90 14.10
CA SER A 41 -5.57 -10.17 14.83
C SER A 41 -5.74 -8.65 14.84
N VAL A 42 -6.96 -8.12 14.62
CA VAL A 42 -7.22 -6.66 14.54
C VAL A 42 -6.68 -5.89 15.75
N ASN A 43 -6.69 -6.52 16.93
CA ASN A 43 -6.22 -5.90 18.17
C ASN A 43 -4.70 -6.00 18.40
N ASN A 44 -3.96 -6.74 17.55
CA ASN A 44 -2.52 -6.91 17.67
C ASN A 44 -1.80 -6.23 16.49
N GLN A 45 -1.25 -5.05 16.74
CA GLN A 45 -0.64 -4.22 15.71
C GLN A 45 0.57 -4.88 15.04
N ASP A 46 1.39 -5.63 15.78
CA ASP A 46 2.57 -6.30 15.25
C ASP A 46 2.19 -7.41 14.25
N ASN A 47 1.12 -8.16 14.56
CA ASN A 47 0.59 -9.16 13.64
C ASN A 47 0.10 -8.51 12.34
N ILE A 48 -0.60 -7.38 12.42
CA ILE A 48 -1.10 -6.66 11.25
C ILE A 48 0.08 -6.19 10.37
N ILE A 49 1.14 -5.63 10.96
CA ILE A 49 2.35 -5.22 10.23
C ILE A 49 3.00 -6.42 9.52
N ASN A 50 3.15 -7.55 10.23
CA ASN A 50 3.69 -8.78 9.66
C ASN A 50 2.85 -9.29 8.49
N TYR A 51 1.53 -9.28 8.63
CA TYR A 51 0.62 -9.70 7.56
C TYR A 51 0.63 -8.74 6.36
N ILE A 52 0.76 -7.43 6.56
CA ILE A 52 0.94 -6.47 5.45
C ILE A 52 2.24 -6.75 4.71
N SER A 53 3.34 -7.00 5.43
CA SER A 53 4.63 -7.36 4.83
C SER A 53 4.54 -8.66 4.03
N GLU A 54 3.86 -9.67 4.57
CA GLU A 54 3.61 -10.94 3.90
C GLU A 54 2.75 -10.76 2.65
N CYS A 55 1.65 -10.00 2.72
CA CYS A 55 0.84 -9.62 1.56
C CYS A 55 1.70 -8.95 0.47
N LYS A 56 2.55 -7.99 0.83
CA LYS A 56 3.47 -7.32 -0.10
C LYS A 56 4.42 -8.32 -0.76
N SER A 57 4.95 -9.29 0.00
CA SER A 57 5.83 -10.34 -0.54
C SER A 57 5.10 -11.30 -1.50
N MET A 58 3.79 -11.50 -1.29
CA MET A 58 2.92 -12.32 -2.12
C MET A 58 2.32 -11.54 -3.31
N GLY A 59 2.56 -10.22 -3.39
CA GLY A 59 1.99 -9.33 -4.39
C GLY A 59 0.50 -9.00 -4.16
N VAL A 60 -0.03 -9.28 -2.97
CA VAL A 60 -1.41 -8.94 -2.58
C VAL A 60 -1.43 -7.49 -2.10
N LYS A 61 -2.20 -6.64 -2.78
CA LYS A 61 -2.38 -5.23 -2.37
C LYS A 61 -3.34 -5.14 -1.20
N VAL A 62 -3.00 -4.33 -0.20
CA VAL A 62 -3.90 -3.93 0.89
C VAL A 62 -4.26 -2.47 0.66
N LEU A 63 -5.53 -2.20 0.40
CA LEU A 63 -6.02 -0.86 0.13
C LEU A 63 -6.46 -0.17 1.43
N PRO A 64 -6.27 1.16 1.54
CA PRO A 64 -6.76 1.93 2.68
C PRO A 64 -8.29 1.84 2.83
N PRO A 65 -8.83 2.22 4.00
CA PRO A 65 -10.27 2.29 4.19
C PRO A 65 -10.89 3.28 3.21
N ASP A 66 -12.18 3.09 2.92
CA ASP A 66 -12.93 3.90 1.96
C ASP A 66 -14.42 3.87 2.35
N VAL A 67 -15.09 5.01 2.49
CA VAL A 67 -16.48 5.05 2.94
C VAL A 67 -17.46 4.42 1.95
N ASN A 68 -17.16 4.44 0.65
CA ASN A 68 -17.97 3.82 -0.38
C ASN A 68 -17.71 2.31 -0.48
N HIS A 69 -16.48 1.85 -0.25
CA HIS A 69 -16.09 0.47 -0.56
C HIS A 69 -15.79 -0.41 0.66
N SER A 70 -15.37 0.15 1.80
CA SER A 70 -15.02 -0.65 2.98
C SER A 70 -16.23 -1.22 3.71
N ALA A 71 -16.03 -2.38 4.33
CA ALA A 71 -16.97 -2.96 5.28
C ALA A 71 -16.51 -2.69 6.72
N LYS A 72 -17.23 -3.25 7.70
CA LYS A 72 -16.83 -3.21 9.12
C LYS A 72 -15.46 -3.84 9.33
N THR A 73 -15.25 -5.01 8.74
CA THR A 73 -14.06 -5.85 8.84
C THR A 73 -13.24 -5.83 7.56
N PHE A 74 -12.03 -6.38 7.59
CA PHE A 74 -11.22 -6.56 6.38
C PHE A 74 -11.95 -7.48 5.41
N THR A 75 -12.01 -7.07 4.14
CA THR A 75 -12.77 -7.78 3.10
C THR A 75 -11.92 -7.96 1.85
N VAL A 76 -12.26 -8.98 1.06
CA VAL A 76 -11.66 -9.19 -0.25
C VAL A 76 -12.47 -8.43 -1.28
N ALA A 77 -11.82 -7.54 -2.03
CA ALA A 77 -12.45 -6.72 -3.05
C ALA A 77 -11.88 -7.08 -4.45
N PRO A 78 -12.71 -7.09 -5.51
CA PRO A 78 -12.20 -7.02 -6.88
C PRO A 78 -11.57 -5.65 -7.11
N THR A 79 -10.47 -5.58 -7.84
CA THR A 79 -10.03 -4.30 -8.41
C THR A 79 -9.83 -4.35 -9.90
N GLU A 80 -9.20 -5.40 -10.41
CA GLU A 80 -8.72 -5.47 -11.79
C GLU A 80 -8.84 -6.92 -12.28
N PHE A 81 -8.59 -7.13 -13.56
CA PHE A 81 -8.38 -8.44 -14.16
C PHE A 81 -6.95 -8.53 -14.70
N ARG A 82 -6.26 -9.63 -14.40
CA ARG A 82 -4.91 -9.95 -14.86
C ARG A 82 -4.79 -11.45 -15.11
N ILE A 83 -4.29 -11.82 -16.28
CA ILE A 83 -3.92 -13.20 -16.58
C ILE A 83 -2.54 -13.48 -15.99
N THR A 84 -2.46 -14.43 -15.06
CA THR A 84 -1.21 -14.82 -14.40
C THR A 84 -0.69 -16.16 -14.93
N ALA A 85 0.52 -16.55 -14.51
CA ALA A 85 1.04 -17.89 -14.77
C ALA A 85 0.16 -18.99 -14.15
N ILE A 86 -0.49 -18.70 -13.01
CA ILE A 86 -1.43 -19.62 -12.35
C ILE A 86 -2.69 -19.76 -13.21
N THR A 87 -3.26 -18.64 -13.69
CA THR A 87 -4.41 -18.64 -14.60
C THR A 87 -4.15 -19.50 -15.84
N LEU A 88 -2.96 -19.40 -16.44
CA LEU A 88 -2.56 -20.24 -17.57
C LEU A 88 -2.40 -21.72 -17.18
N SER A 89 -1.85 -22.02 -16.02
CA SER A 89 -1.70 -23.41 -15.54
C SER A 89 -3.05 -24.05 -15.27
N HIS A 90 -3.99 -23.29 -14.68
CA HIS A 90 -5.37 -23.71 -14.48
C HIS A 90 -6.11 -23.86 -15.80
N PHE A 91 -5.85 -23.00 -16.79
CA PHE A 91 -6.39 -23.17 -18.14
C PHE A 91 -5.99 -24.53 -18.74
N GLU A 92 -4.71 -24.90 -18.68
CA GLU A 92 -4.25 -26.21 -19.18
C GLU A 92 -4.90 -27.37 -18.42
N ARG A 93 -5.01 -27.26 -17.08
CA ARG A 93 -5.66 -28.28 -16.25
C ARG A 93 -7.14 -28.45 -16.59
N ASP A 94 -7.87 -27.35 -16.71
CA ASP A 94 -9.33 -27.34 -16.78
C ASP A 94 -9.86 -27.53 -18.21
N PHE A 95 -9.07 -27.17 -19.23
CA PHE A 95 -9.49 -27.23 -20.64
C PHE A 95 -8.61 -28.07 -21.56
N ALA A 96 -7.30 -28.22 -21.28
CA ALA A 96 -6.40 -28.97 -22.16
C ALA A 96 -6.15 -30.43 -21.72
N GLY A 97 -6.40 -30.77 -20.45
CA GLY A 97 -6.05 -32.07 -19.85
C GLY A 97 -7.20 -33.05 -19.55
N GLY A 98 -8.47 -32.69 -19.75
CA GLY A 98 -9.62 -33.53 -19.37
C GLY A 98 -10.98 -33.05 -19.91
N LYS A 99 -12.04 -33.85 -19.71
CA LYS A 99 -13.41 -33.59 -20.22
C LYS A 99 -13.80 -32.13 -19.95
N PRO A 100 -14.03 -31.30 -20.98
CA PRO A 100 -14.32 -29.88 -20.81
C PRO A 100 -15.57 -29.70 -19.94
N LEU A 101 -15.60 -28.61 -19.18
CA LEU A 101 -16.79 -28.18 -18.45
C LEU A 101 -18.01 -28.26 -19.38
N LYS A 102 -19.12 -28.81 -18.87
CA LYS A 102 -20.36 -28.99 -19.63
C LYS A 102 -20.78 -27.66 -20.24
N ASP A 103 -21.00 -27.71 -21.55
CA ASP A 103 -21.44 -26.63 -22.44
C ASP A 103 -20.40 -25.53 -22.71
N SER A 104 -20.22 -25.25 -24.00
CA SER A 104 -19.34 -24.25 -24.61
C SER A 104 -17.85 -24.59 -24.59
N PHE A 105 -17.35 -25.14 -25.70
CA PHE A 105 -16.15 -24.70 -26.42
C PHE A 105 -15.89 -25.71 -27.54
N THR A 106 -15.81 -25.27 -28.80
CA THR A 106 -15.31 -26.13 -29.88
C THR A 106 -13.79 -26.21 -29.79
N GLU A 107 -13.20 -27.41 -29.92
CA GLU A 107 -11.74 -27.64 -29.85
C GLU A 107 -10.93 -26.66 -30.72
N ASN A 108 -11.53 -26.19 -31.83
CA ASN A 108 -10.96 -25.24 -32.77
C ASN A 108 -10.52 -23.89 -32.15
N TRP A 109 -11.10 -23.47 -31.02
CA TRP A 109 -10.75 -22.20 -30.37
C TRP A 109 -9.75 -22.33 -29.21
N LEU A 110 -9.37 -23.55 -28.81
CA LEU A 110 -8.47 -23.76 -27.67
C LEU A 110 -7.05 -23.21 -27.92
N GLU A 111 -6.46 -23.48 -29.09
CA GLU A 111 -5.11 -22.99 -29.42
C GLU A 111 -5.04 -21.46 -29.64
N PRO A 112 -5.95 -20.85 -30.43
CA PRO A 112 -5.99 -19.38 -30.56
C PRO A 112 -6.16 -18.69 -29.20
N LEU A 113 -7.03 -19.24 -28.34
CA LEU A 113 -7.28 -18.68 -27.02
C LEU A 113 -6.08 -18.87 -26.08
N ARG A 114 -5.41 -20.02 -26.11
CA ARG A 114 -4.15 -20.24 -25.39
C ARG A 114 -3.09 -19.20 -25.79
N ARG A 115 -2.94 -18.90 -27.08
CA ARG A 115 -2.00 -17.86 -27.57
C ARG A 115 -2.42 -16.47 -27.12
N SER A 116 -3.70 -16.14 -27.22
CA SER A 116 -4.28 -14.88 -26.74
C SER A 116 -4.01 -14.67 -25.24
N LEU A 117 -4.31 -15.66 -24.39
CA LEU A 117 -4.05 -15.60 -22.95
C LEU A 117 -2.56 -15.46 -22.64
N LYS A 118 -1.68 -16.16 -23.37
CA LYS A 118 -0.22 -16.01 -23.22
C LYS A 118 0.27 -14.61 -23.61
N LYS A 119 -0.29 -14.02 -24.66
CA LYS A 119 0.04 -12.66 -25.13
C LYS A 119 -0.45 -11.59 -24.15
N LEU A 120 -1.59 -11.81 -23.51
CA LEU A 120 -2.19 -10.91 -22.52
C LEU A 120 -1.69 -11.14 -21.09
N LYS A 121 -0.73 -12.07 -20.89
CA LYS A 121 -0.15 -12.37 -19.59
C LYS A 121 0.44 -11.10 -18.97
N ASN A 122 0.18 -10.91 -17.67
CA ASN A 122 0.64 -9.78 -16.86
C ASN A 122 0.13 -8.40 -17.31
N ARG A 123 -0.81 -8.32 -18.24
CA ARG A 123 -1.51 -7.08 -18.55
C ARG A 123 -2.68 -6.88 -17.59
N ASP A 124 -2.83 -5.66 -17.11
CA ASP A 124 -3.93 -5.22 -16.24
C ASP A 124 -5.09 -4.66 -17.05
N PHE A 125 -6.30 -4.98 -16.61
CA PHE A 125 -7.56 -4.47 -17.15
C PHE A 125 -8.43 -4.02 -15.99
N LYS A 126 -8.94 -2.78 -16.03
CA LYS A 126 -9.80 -2.24 -14.96
C LYS A 126 -11.21 -2.82 -15.04
N ASP A 127 -11.76 -2.87 -16.24
CA ASP A 127 -13.14 -3.30 -16.49
C ASP A 127 -13.20 -4.71 -17.09
N GLU A 128 -14.17 -5.50 -16.61
CA GLU A 128 -14.41 -6.85 -17.13
C GLU A 128 -14.78 -6.81 -18.62
N ASP A 129 -15.59 -5.84 -19.03
CA ASP A 129 -16.04 -5.71 -20.41
C ASP A 129 -14.87 -5.41 -21.36
N GLU A 130 -13.95 -4.54 -20.95
CA GLU A 130 -12.72 -4.27 -21.71
C GLU A 130 -11.85 -5.53 -21.81
N PHE A 131 -11.68 -6.23 -20.69
CA PHE A 131 -10.90 -7.45 -20.60
C PHE A 131 -11.43 -8.54 -21.54
N LEU A 132 -12.73 -8.85 -21.48
CA LEU A 132 -13.37 -9.83 -22.33
C LEU A 132 -13.32 -9.41 -23.80
N LYS A 133 -13.53 -8.13 -24.11
CA LYS A 133 -13.46 -7.59 -25.48
C LYS A 133 -12.06 -7.76 -26.08
N ILE A 134 -11.00 -7.49 -25.32
CA ILE A 134 -9.62 -7.62 -25.79
C ILE A 134 -9.22 -9.08 -25.98
N ILE A 135 -9.67 -9.98 -25.10
CA ILE A 135 -9.47 -11.43 -25.29
C ILE A 135 -10.15 -11.90 -26.56
N LYS A 136 -11.40 -11.49 -26.80
CA LYS A 136 -12.14 -11.84 -28.01
C LYS A 136 -11.38 -11.40 -29.27
N LEU A 137 -10.97 -10.13 -29.32
CA LEU A 137 -10.29 -9.56 -30.47
C LEU A 137 -8.95 -10.26 -30.78
N ASN A 138 -8.13 -10.53 -29.76
CA ASN A 138 -6.88 -11.27 -29.94
C ASN A 138 -7.11 -12.72 -30.37
N THR A 139 -8.12 -13.39 -29.81
CA THR A 139 -8.44 -14.78 -30.14
C THR A 139 -8.90 -14.92 -31.58
N GLU A 140 -9.73 -13.99 -32.07
CA GLU A 140 -10.17 -13.94 -33.46
C GLU A 140 -8.98 -13.70 -34.41
N GLY A 141 -8.08 -12.77 -34.06
CA GLY A 141 -6.87 -12.48 -34.84
C GLY A 141 -5.88 -13.66 -34.93
N GLU A 142 -5.79 -14.49 -33.90
CA GLU A 142 -4.93 -15.68 -33.87
C GLU A 142 -5.51 -16.90 -34.60
N SER A 143 -6.84 -16.95 -34.77
CA SER A 143 -7.54 -18.13 -35.30
C SER A 143 -7.48 -18.29 -36.81
N GLY A 144 -7.37 -17.18 -37.57
CA GLY A 144 -7.52 -17.21 -39.03
C GLY A 144 -8.87 -17.76 -39.51
N HIS A 145 -9.85 -17.92 -38.61
CA HIS A 145 -11.18 -18.46 -38.90
C HIS A 145 -12.13 -17.33 -39.34
N SER A 146 -13.05 -17.61 -40.27
CA SER A 146 -14.09 -16.65 -40.71
C SER A 146 -15.27 -16.54 -39.73
N GLN A 147 -15.34 -17.40 -38.72
CA GLN A 147 -16.44 -17.44 -37.75
C GLN A 147 -16.10 -16.61 -36.51
N ALA A 148 -17.04 -15.80 -36.04
CA ALA A 148 -16.83 -14.96 -34.86
C ALA A 148 -16.73 -15.81 -33.57
N PHE A 149 -15.76 -15.47 -32.72
CA PHE A 149 -15.61 -16.10 -31.41
C PHE A 149 -16.63 -15.49 -30.45
N THR A 150 -17.49 -16.33 -29.87
CA THR A 150 -18.55 -15.85 -28.98
C THR A 150 -18.08 -15.93 -27.53
N LEU A 151 -17.64 -14.80 -26.99
CA LEU A 151 -17.32 -14.63 -25.58
C LEU A 151 -18.30 -13.64 -24.95
N ASN A 152 -19.30 -14.16 -24.26
CA ASN A 152 -20.31 -13.37 -23.57
C ASN A 152 -20.06 -13.44 -22.05
N PRO A 153 -20.38 -12.39 -21.27
CA PRO A 153 -20.18 -12.37 -19.82
C PRO A 153 -20.86 -13.53 -19.06
N GLY A 154 -21.96 -14.06 -19.58
CA GLY A 154 -22.69 -15.21 -19.00
C GLY A 154 -22.23 -16.59 -19.50
N SER A 155 -21.14 -16.68 -20.27
CA SER A 155 -20.60 -17.98 -20.71
C SER A 155 -19.79 -18.65 -19.60
N SER A 156 -19.78 -19.98 -19.55
CA SER A 156 -19.04 -20.74 -18.52
C SER A 156 -17.54 -20.45 -18.53
N PHE A 157 -16.96 -20.16 -19.69
CA PHE A 157 -15.57 -19.73 -19.78
C PHE A 157 -15.36 -18.29 -19.28
N ALA A 158 -16.27 -17.36 -19.56
CA ALA A 158 -16.19 -16.01 -18.99
C ALA A 158 -16.35 -16.04 -17.47
N GLU A 159 -17.22 -16.89 -16.92
CA GLU A 159 -17.33 -17.12 -15.47
C GLU A 159 -16.05 -17.72 -14.88
N TRP A 160 -15.48 -18.74 -15.52
CA TRP A 160 -14.20 -19.31 -15.14
C TRP A 160 -13.09 -18.25 -15.16
N LEU A 161 -12.99 -17.47 -16.24
CA LEU A 161 -11.98 -16.44 -16.40
C LEU A 161 -12.17 -15.30 -15.40
N ARG A 162 -13.42 -14.90 -15.12
CA ARG A 162 -13.75 -13.93 -14.08
C ARG A 162 -13.27 -14.41 -12.71
N ARG A 163 -13.36 -15.71 -12.43
CA ARG A 163 -12.86 -16.29 -11.18
C ARG A 163 -11.33 -16.36 -11.13
N GLU A 164 -10.69 -16.79 -12.23
CA GLU A 164 -9.26 -17.10 -12.27
C GLU A 164 -8.35 -15.91 -12.62
N ALA A 165 -8.87 -14.89 -13.30
CA ALA A 165 -8.13 -13.70 -13.72
C ALA A 165 -8.44 -12.48 -12.86
N ARG A 166 -9.42 -12.54 -11.95
CA ARG A 166 -9.71 -11.42 -11.07
C ARG A 166 -8.56 -11.20 -10.09
N VAL A 167 -8.04 -9.98 -10.10
CA VAL A 167 -7.10 -9.50 -9.10
C VAL A 167 -7.92 -9.13 -7.88
N GLU A 168 -7.72 -9.93 -6.84
CA GLU A 168 -8.30 -9.69 -5.55
C GLU A 168 -7.32 -8.92 -4.67
N VAL A 169 -7.86 -7.92 -3.97
CA VAL A 169 -7.13 -7.12 -2.99
C VAL A 169 -7.82 -7.21 -1.65
N ILE A 170 -7.11 -6.82 -0.60
CA ILE A 170 -7.68 -6.71 0.74
C ILE A 170 -8.06 -5.25 0.95
N ARG A 171 -9.33 -4.99 1.21
CA ARG A 171 -9.82 -3.67 1.60
C ARG A 171 -9.82 -3.57 3.12
N PHE A 172 -9.27 -2.47 3.64
CA PHE A 172 -9.24 -2.19 5.07
C PHE A 172 -10.64 -2.08 5.67
N GLY A 173 -10.84 -2.66 6.85
CA GLY A 173 -12.10 -2.56 7.59
C GLY A 173 -12.20 -1.26 8.38
N LEU A 174 -13.36 -0.61 8.38
CA LEU A 174 -13.56 0.67 9.09
C LEU A 174 -13.40 0.55 10.61
N ASN A 175 -13.70 -0.62 11.21
CA ASN A 175 -13.51 -0.85 12.64
C ASN A 175 -12.03 -0.92 13.07
N ALA A 176 -11.11 -1.13 12.12
CA ALA A 176 -9.68 -1.19 12.40
C ALA A 176 -9.03 0.21 12.40
N VAL A 177 -9.78 1.28 12.08
CA VAL A 177 -9.30 2.66 12.16
C VAL A 177 -9.28 3.10 13.63
N LYS A 178 -8.16 3.68 14.09
CA LYS A 178 -8.05 4.11 15.50
C LYS A 178 -9.08 5.20 15.79
N ASN A 179 -9.59 5.21 17.02
CA ASN A 179 -10.58 6.20 17.48
C ASN A 179 -11.94 6.21 16.75
N VAL A 180 -12.19 5.30 15.80
CA VAL A 180 -13.50 5.15 15.14
C VAL A 180 -14.24 3.98 15.78
N GLY A 181 -15.30 4.28 16.52
CA GLY A 181 -16.09 3.26 17.22
C GLY A 181 -17.06 2.52 16.30
N GLY A 182 -17.48 1.31 16.69
CA GLY A 182 -18.41 0.50 15.90
C GLY A 182 -19.73 1.20 15.56
N LYS A 183 -20.27 2.02 16.46
CA LYS A 183 -21.47 2.85 16.19
C LYS A 183 -21.24 3.85 15.06
N ALA A 184 -20.10 4.52 15.06
CA ALA A 184 -19.74 5.45 13.99
C ALA A 184 -19.64 4.72 12.64
N VAL A 185 -19.05 3.52 12.63
CA VAL A 185 -19.01 2.67 11.43
C VAL A 185 -20.41 2.24 10.99
N ASP A 186 -21.29 1.89 11.93
CA ASP A 186 -22.68 1.55 11.64
C ASP A 186 -23.42 2.72 11.00
N ALA A 187 -23.24 3.94 11.51
CA ALA A 187 -23.80 5.16 10.93
C ALA A 187 -23.30 5.40 9.49
N ILE A 188 -22.00 5.26 9.24
CA ILE A 188 -21.41 5.41 7.90
C ILE A 188 -21.99 4.38 6.92
N LEU A 189 -22.07 3.11 7.33
CA LEU A 189 -22.59 2.05 6.49
C LEU A 189 -24.10 2.19 6.26
N LYS A 190 -24.84 2.74 7.22
CA LYS A 190 -26.26 3.06 7.09
C LYS A 190 -26.49 4.07 5.98
N VAL A 191 -25.73 5.18 5.95
CA VAL A 191 -25.78 6.18 4.87
C VAL A 191 -25.60 5.52 3.50
N ARG A 192 -24.58 4.66 3.37
CA ARG A 192 -24.33 3.93 2.11
C ARG A 192 -25.49 3.00 1.73
N SER A 193 -26.09 2.32 2.70
CA SER A 193 -27.22 1.41 2.43
C SER A 193 -28.49 2.14 2.00
N GLU A 194 -28.71 3.37 2.50
CA GLU A 194 -29.90 4.18 2.21
C GLU A 194 -29.74 5.01 0.94
N HIS A 195 -28.53 5.47 0.62
CA HIS A 195 -28.29 6.43 -0.45
C HIS A 195 -27.37 5.93 -1.59
N GLY A 196 -26.77 4.75 -1.46
CA GLY A 196 -25.86 4.20 -2.46
C GLY A 196 -24.45 4.80 -2.38
N GLN A 197 -23.74 4.84 -3.52
CA GLN A 197 -22.41 5.44 -3.61
C GLN A 197 -22.49 6.96 -3.53
N LEU A 198 -21.71 7.52 -2.63
CA LEU A 198 -21.60 8.96 -2.43
C LEU A 198 -20.57 9.50 -3.41
N THR A 199 -20.85 10.67 -3.98
CA THR A 199 -19.92 11.32 -4.93
C THR A 199 -19.21 12.52 -4.35
N ASP A 200 -19.78 13.14 -3.31
CA ASP A 200 -19.30 14.38 -2.74
C ASP A 200 -19.15 14.29 -1.21
N PHE A 201 -18.17 15.01 -0.65
CA PHE A 201 -17.90 15.02 0.78
C PHE A 201 -19.02 15.68 1.59
N MET A 202 -19.62 16.78 1.10
CA MET A 202 -20.73 17.43 1.80
C MET A 202 -22.01 16.62 1.74
N GLU A 203 -22.22 15.85 0.67
CA GLU A 203 -23.31 14.88 0.61
C GLU A 203 -23.22 13.85 1.74
N PHE A 204 -22.02 13.31 1.99
CA PHE A 204 -21.77 12.43 3.14
C PHE A 204 -22.05 13.14 4.47
N MET A 205 -21.52 14.35 4.65
CA MET A 205 -21.63 15.10 5.90
C MET A 205 -23.08 15.47 6.26
N LYS A 206 -23.92 15.81 5.27
CA LYS A 206 -25.34 16.09 5.47
C LYS A 206 -26.11 14.86 5.96
N LYS A 207 -25.79 13.68 5.40
CA LYS A 207 -26.53 12.43 5.63
C LYS A 207 -26.08 11.63 6.87
N VAL A 208 -24.82 11.79 7.30
CA VAL A 208 -24.27 11.02 8.42
C VAL A 208 -24.80 11.52 9.77
N ASN A 209 -25.10 10.61 10.69
CA ASN A 209 -25.51 10.97 12.04
C ASN A 209 -24.32 11.55 12.82
N LEU A 210 -24.27 12.89 12.97
CA LEU A 210 -23.20 13.61 13.64
C LEU A 210 -23.16 13.38 15.17
N ASN A 211 -24.22 12.82 15.76
CA ASN A 211 -24.20 12.38 17.17
C ASN A 211 -23.39 11.08 17.35
N GLU A 212 -23.32 10.25 16.31
CA GLU A 212 -22.57 8.99 16.31
C GLU A 212 -21.15 9.16 15.73
N VAL A 213 -20.98 10.09 14.79
CA VAL A 213 -19.72 10.41 14.14
C VAL A 213 -19.27 11.81 14.52
N ASN A 214 -18.31 11.90 15.45
CA ASN A 214 -17.80 13.19 15.90
C ASN A 214 -16.64 13.73 15.04
N ARG A 215 -16.30 15.01 15.25
CA ARG A 215 -15.21 15.72 14.56
C ARG A 215 -13.87 14.96 14.57
N ARG A 216 -13.47 14.39 15.71
CA ARG A 216 -12.21 13.65 15.85
C ARG A 216 -12.19 12.36 15.02
N MET A 217 -13.34 11.69 14.89
CA MET A 217 -13.48 10.52 14.02
C MET A 217 -13.33 10.92 12.55
N LEU A 218 -13.97 12.01 12.12
CA LEU A 218 -13.85 12.53 10.75
C LEU A 218 -12.41 12.94 10.42
N GLU A 219 -11.72 13.64 11.32
CA GLU A 219 -10.29 13.95 11.16
C GLU A 219 -9.47 12.67 10.91
N THR A 220 -9.77 11.61 11.66
CA THR A 220 -9.04 10.34 11.54
C THR A 220 -9.36 9.65 10.21
N LEU A 221 -10.61 9.69 9.77
CA LEU A 221 -11.06 9.14 8.48
C LEU A 221 -10.46 9.89 7.28
N VAL A 222 -10.33 11.22 7.35
CA VAL A 222 -9.60 12.01 6.34
C VAL A 222 -8.12 11.60 6.31
N LYS A 223 -7.47 11.51 7.47
CA LYS A 223 -6.05 11.15 7.56
C LYS A 223 -5.74 9.77 6.98
N CYS A 224 -6.58 8.77 7.24
CA CYS A 224 -6.38 7.42 6.70
C CYS A 224 -6.86 7.23 5.26
N GLY A 225 -7.48 8.25 4.65
CA GLY A 225 -7.92 8.22 3.25
C GLY A 225 -9.29 7.62 3.01
N ALA A 226 -10.12 7.51 4.05
CA ALA A 226 -11.48 6.98 3.90
C ALA A 226 -12.36 7.80 2.94
N PHE A 227 -12.00 9.06 2.70
CA PHE A 227 -12.70 9.98 1.81
C PHE A 227 -11.99 10.25 0.48
N ASP A 228 -10.92 9.51 0.15
CA ASP A 228 -10.17 9.71 -1.11
C ASP A 228 -11.05 9.54 -2.35
N SER A 229 -12.11 8.71 -2.27
CA SER A 229 -13.09 8.55 -3.35
C SER A 229 -14.03 9.74 -3.54
N LEU A 230 -14.16 10.59 -2.51
CA LEU A 230 -15.03 11.77 -2.52
C LEU A 230 -14.25 13.04 -2.84
N HIS A 231 -12.98 13.11 -2.43
CA HIS A 231 -12.11 14.24 -2.69
C HIS A 231 -10.64 13.82 -2.60
N GLU A 232 -9.88 14.06 -3.67
CA GLU A 232 -8.50 13.55 -3.80
C GLU A 232 -7.49 14.25 -2.87
N ASN A 233 -7.70 15.54 -2.56
CA ASN A 233 -6.78 16.32 -1.74
C ASN A 233 -7.16 16.25 -0.26
N ARG A 234 -6.44 15.40 0.50
CA ARG A 234 -6.66 15.20 1.94
C ARG A 234 -6.33 16.43 2.77
N ALA A 235 -5.33 17.23 2.38
CA ALA A 235 -4.95 18.43 3.11
C ALA A 235 -6.06 19.49 3.06
N GLN A 236 -6.67 19.63 1.89
CA GLN A 236 -7.80 20.54 1.65
C GLN A 236 -9.06 20.09 2.41
N LEU A 237 -9.40 18.79 2.37
CA LEU A 237 -10.47 18.23 3.20
C LEU A 237 -10.22 18.48 4.69
N PHE A 238 -8.99 18.23 5.15
CA PHE A 238 -8.64 18.39 6.56
C PHE A 238 -8.78 19.84 7.02
N ALA A 239 -8.34 20.80 6.19
CA ALA A 239 -8.47 22.23 6.46
C ALA A 239 -9.93 22.72 6.42
N ALA A 240 -10.76 22.16 5.54
CA ALA A 240 -12.17 22.52 5.41
C ALA A 240 -13.10 21.80 6.42
N LEU A 241 -12.57 20.87 7.22
CA LEU A 241 -13.38 19.96 8.04
C LEU A 241 -14.23 20.70 9.08
N ASP A 242 -13.67 21.73 9.72
CA ASP A 242 -14.41 22.48 10.74
C ASP A 242 -15.60 23.24 10.11
N ALA A 243 -15.39 23.89 8.96
CA ALA A 243 -16.45 24.54 8.21
C ALA A 243 -17.51 23.53 7.74
N ALA A 244 -17.08 22.39 7.19
CA ALA A 244 -17.96 21.31 6.75
C ALA A 244 -18.83 20.76 7.89
N PHE A 245 -18.24 20.59 9.07
CA PHE A 245 -18.95 20.10 10.25
C PHE A 245 -20.01 21.09 10.74
N HIS A 246 -19.69 22.39 10.79
CA HIS A 246 -20.65 23.43 11.15
C HIS A 246 -21.81 23.51 10.15
N LEU A 247 -21.50 23.52 8.86
CA LEU A 247 -22.48 23.58 7.78
C LEU A 247 -23.45 22.38 7.85
N ALA A 248 -22.93 21.17 8.05
CA ALA A 248 -23.75 19.96 8.18
C ALA A 248 -24.68 20.00 9.41
N GLN A 249 -24.25 20.57 10.53
CA GLN A 249 -25.10 20.78 11.70
C GLN A 249 -26.24 21.76 11.42
N GLU A 250 -25.98 22.84 10.67
CA GLU A 250 -27.01 23.79 10.26
C GLU A 250 -28.05 23.13 9.35
N PHE A 251 -27.61 22.31 8.38
CA PHE A 251 -28.50 21.53 7.52
C PHE A 251 -29.39 20.57 8.31
N GLN A 252 -28.80 19.77 9.22
CA GLN A 252 -29.59 18.81 10.01
C GLN A 252 -30.59 19.49 10.94
N ARG A 253 -30.27 20.68 11.47
CA ARG A 253 -31.22 21.48 12.28
C ARG A 253 -32.34 22.07 11.45
N ALA A 254 -32.07 22.48 10.20
CA ALA A 254 -33.08 23.02 9.31
C ALA A 254 -34.11 21.97 8.88
N GLU A 255 -33.72 20.69 8.82
CA GLU A 255 -34.59 19.55 8.51
C GLU A 255 -35.38 19.01 9.73
N GLU A 256 -35.07 19.44 10.96
CA GLU A 256 -35.81 18.97 12.15
C GLU A 256 -37.23 19.58 12.18
N PRO A 257 -38.31 18.76 12.21
CA PRO A 257 -39.70 19.21 12.01
C PRO A 257 -40.33 20.09 13.12
N SER A 258 -39.55 20.74 13.98
CA SER A 258 -40.03 21.26 15.27
C SER A 258 -39.99 22.77 15.47
N GLN A 259 -39.63 23.56 14.46
CA GLN A 259 -39.86 25.01 14.46
C GLN A 259 -40.37 25.47 13.10
N ASP A 260 -41.36 26.37 13.12
CA ASP A 260 -41.99 27.03 11.96
C ASP A 260 -40.93 27.58 10.98
N SER A 261 -40.46 26.73 10.07
CA SER A 261 -39.32 27.07 9.22
C SER A 261 -39.83 27.87 8.02
N PHE A 262 -39.37 29.12 7.95
CA PHE A 262 -39.58 30.05 6.84
C PHE A 262 -39.19 29.46 5.45
N PHE A 263 -38.52 28.31 5.45
CA PHE A 263 -38.05 27.55 4.29
C PHE A 263 -39.07 26.58 3.68
N ASP A 264 -40.10 26.15 4.40
CA ASP A 264 -41.20 25.31 3.84
C ASP A 264 -42.03 26.06 2.78
N LEU A 265 -41.81 27.36 2.62
CA LEU A 265 -42.42 28.23 1.62
C LEU A 265 -41.57 28.39 0.34
N MET A 266 -40.36 27.84 0.30
CA MET A 266 -39.46 27.92 -0.86
C MET A 266 -39.62 26.70 -1.76
N ASP A 267 -39.60 26.92 -3.07
CA ASP A 267 -39.62 25.84 -4.06
C ASP A 267 -38.30 25.03 -4.00
N GLU A 268 -38.32 23.73 -4.29
CA GLU A 268 -37.13 22.85 -4.16
C GLU A 268 -35.93 23.35 -4.99
N GLY A 269 -36.20 24.07 -6.08
CA GLY A 269 -35.19 24.70 -6.93
C GLY A 269 -34.51 25.91 -6.29
N ASP A 270 -35.25 26.73 -5.54
CA ASP A 270 -34.74 27.93 -4.88
C ASP A 270 -33.97 27.58 -3.59
N ALA A 271 -34.40 26.53 -2.87
CA ALA A 271 -33.68 26.01 -1.72
C ALA A 271 -32.25 25.55 -2.08
N LYS A 272 -32.08 24.85 -3.22
CA LYS A 272 -30.77 24.45 -3.76
C LYS A 272 -29.91 25.63 -4.19
N ALA A 273 -30.50 26.72 -4.67
CA ALA A 273 -29.77 27.91 -5.09
C ALA A 273 -29.24 28.72 -3.91
N THR A 274 -29.85 28.58 -2.72
CA THR A 274 -29.43 29.24 -1.47
C THR A 274 -28.56 28.37 -0.57
N GLU A 275 -28.28 27.11 -0.93
CA GLU A 275 -27.39 26.28 -0.14
C GLU A 275 -25.99 26.89 -0.11
N THR A 276 -25.55 27.31 1.07
CA THR A 276 -24.16 27.69 1.33
C THR A 276 -23.28 26.51 0.93
N GLN A 277 -22.46 26.69 -0.11
CA GLN A 277 -21.54 25.65 -0.54
C GLN A 277 -20.27 25.69 0.32
N LEU A 278 -19.71 24.52 0.60
CA LEU A 278 -18.42 24.45 1.27
C LEU A 278 -17.34 24.99 0.33
N GLU A 279 -16.73 26.10 0.70
CA GLU A 279 -15.55 26.60 0.01
C GLU A 279 -14.31 25.87 0.52
N PHE A 280 -13.60 25.21 -0.39
CA PHE A 280 -12.36 24.55 -0.05
C PHE A 280 -11.18 25.50 -0.16
N PRO A 281 -10.28 25.58 0.84
CA PRO A 281 -9.12 26.45 0.78
C PRO A 281 -8.11 25.98 -0.28
N GLU A 282 -7.44 26.91 -0.95
CA GLU A 282 -6.37 26.60 -1.90
C GLU A 282 -5.10 26.17 -1.15
N VAL A 283 -4.99 24.87 -0.88
CA VAL A 283 -3.85 24.27 -0.19
C VAL A 283 -3.31 23.11 -1.01
N ARG A 284 -1.99 23.04 -1.15
CA ARG A 284 -1.32 21.89 -1.77
C ARG A 284 -1.67 20.58 -1.05
N ASN A 285 -1.65 19.47 -1.77
CA ASN A 285 -1.84 18.16 -1.14
C ASN A 285 -0.66 17.83 -0.20
N TRP A 286 -0.88 16.94 0.75
CA TRP A 286 0.21 16.50 1.63
C TRP A 286 1.29 15.78 0.82
N PRO A 287 2.57 16.15 0.98
CA PRO A 287 3.67 15.37 0.46
C PRO A 287 3.57 13.92 0.91
N LYS A 288 4.06 12.97 0.09
CA LYS A 288 3.93 11.53 0.34
C LYS A 288 4.36 11.13 1.76
N ARG A 289 5.47 11.67 2.25
CA ARG A 289 5.98 11.42 3.60
C ARG A 289 5.02 11.90 4.70
N GLU A 290 4.50 13.11 4.58
CA GLU A 290 3.53 13.66 5.52
C GLU A 290 2.21 12.88 5.48
N ARG A 291 1.71 12.56 4.28
CA ARG A 291 0.51 11.73 4.08
C ARG A 291 0.65 10.37 4.78
N LEU A 292 1.78 9.69 4.62
CA LEU A 292 2.06 8.41 5.29
C LEU A 292 2.15 8.56 6.81
N LYS A 293 2.71 9.67 7.31
CA LYS A 293 2.74 9.97 8.75
C LYS A 293 1.33 10.16 9.31
N GLN A 294 0.46 10.90 8.62
CA GLN A 294 -0.94 11.05 8.99
C GLN A 294 -1.69 9.70 8.96
N GLU A 295 -1.43 8.88 7.95
CA GLU A 295 -2.00 7.53 7.83
C GLU A 295 -1.57 6.63 9.00
N LYS A 296 -0.27 6.61 9.35
CA LYS A 296 0.23 5.87 10.52
C LYS A 296 -0.36 6.38 11.83
N ALA A 297 -0.58 7.69 11.98
CA ALA A 297 -1.25 8.23 13.15
C ALA A 297 -2.71 7.75 13.26
N ALA A 298 -3.41 7.62 12.13
CA ALA A 298 -4.82 7.21 12.06
C ALA A 298 -5.05 5.69 12.13
N LEU A 299 -4.16 4.88 11.54
CA LEU A 299 -4.29 3.42 11.46
C LEU A 299 -3.37 2.70 12.46
N GLY A 300 -2.26 3.32 12.84
CA GLY A 300 -1.19 2.74 13.65
C GLY A 300 0.00 2.24 12.86
N PHE A 301 -0.16 2.01 11.56
CA PHE A 301 0.84 1.45 10.68
C PHE A 301 0.65 2.00 9.26
N TYR A 302 1.64 1.76 8.40
CA TYR A 302 1.62 2.19 7.01
C TYR A 302 0.87 1.17 6.13
N VAL A 303 -0.15 1.62 5.39
CA VAL A 303 -0.97 0.76 4.50
C VAL A 303 -0.71 1.08 3.03
N SER A 304 -0.79 2.35 2.64
CA SER A 304 -0.66 2.76 1.23
C SER A 304 0.79 2.75 0.71
N GLY A 305 1.77 2.63 1.61
CA GLY A 305 3.20 2.51 1.30
C GLY A 305 4.06 2.79 2.52
N HIS A 306 5.32 2.36 2.53
CA HIS A 306 6.24 2.60 3.64
C HIS A 306 7.17 3.78 3.30
N PRO A 307 7.56 4.65 4.26
CA PRO A 307 8.56 5.69 3.99
C PRO A 307 9.94 5.17 3.56
N LEU A 308 10.17 3.86 3.70
CA LEU A 308 11.39 3.18 3.25
C LEU A 308 11.32 2.74 1.79
N ASP A 309 10.13 2.78 1.18
CA ASP A 309 9.96 2.39 -0.23
C ASP A 309 10.78 3.29 -1.16
N SER A 310 10.91 4.58 -0.82
CA SER A 310 11.78 5.53 -1.53
C SER A 310 13.26 5.18 -1.41
N TYR A 311 13.68 4.37 -0.43
CA TYR A 311 15.06 3.95 -0.17
C TYR A 311 15.33 2.48 -0.57
N SER A 312 14.54 1.96 -1.51
CA SER A 312 14.65 0.55 -1.92
C SER A 312 16.02 0.17 -2.51
N SER A 313 16.74 1.13 -3.11
CA SER A 313 18.08 0.90 -3.68
C SER A 313 19.12 0.69 -2.57
N GLU A 314 19.08 1.55 -1.56
CA GLU A 314 19.92 1.52 -0.38
C GLU A 314 19.63 0.28 0.46
N MET A 315 18.36 -0.06 0.65
CA MET A 315 17.97 -1.29 1.36
C MET A 315 18.56 -2.55 0.72
N LYS A 316 18.55 -2.65 -0.61
CA LYS A 316 19.11 -3.80 -1.33
C LYS A 316 20.65 -3.88 -1.21
N LEU A 317 21.31 -2.73 -1.13
CA LEU A 317 22.78 -2.65 -1.14
C LEU A 317 23.40 -2.70 0.26
N LEU A 318 22.76 -2.05 1.24
CA LEU A 318 23.36 -1.70 2.53
C LEU A 318 22.76 -2.48 3.71
N ALA A 319 21.49 -2.89 3.62
CA ALA A 319 20.76 -3.39 4.78
C ALA A 319 20.61 -4.92 4.82
N THR A 320 20.75 -5.44 6.02
CA THR A 320 20.15 -6.70 6.45
C THR A 320 18.74 -6.38 6.95
N THR A 321 17.73 -7.19 6.61
CA THR A 321 16.35 -6.98 7.11
C THR A 321 16.21 -7.54 8.52
N THR A 322 15.34 -6.93 9.35
CA THR A 322 15.08 -7.34 10.75
C THR A 322 14.75 -8.82 10.86
N ALA A 323 13.91 -9.35 9.96
CA ALA A 323 13.55 -10.77 9.92
C ALA A 323 14.78 -11.70 9.78
N LYS A 324 15.69 -11.39 8.85
CA LYS A 324 16.93 -12.18 8.62
C LYS A 324 17.86 -12.15 9.83
N LEU A 325 17.88 -11.03 10.55
CA LEU A 325 18.64 -10.92 11.78
C LEU A 325 18.04 -11.81 12.87
N LYS A 326 16.71 -11.76 13.07
CA LYS A 326 15.99 -12.63 14.02
C LYS A 326 16.10 -14.12 13.71
N GLU A 327 16.21 -14.50 12.44
CA GLU A 327 16.45 -15.88 12.00
C GLU A 327 17.81 -16.45 12.46
N GLY A 328 18.71 -15.63 13.03
CA GLY A 328 20.00 -16.09 13.56
C GLY A 328 21.00 -16.51 12.49
N THR A 329 20.79 -16.10 11.24
CA THR A 329 21.65 -16.46 10.09
C THR A 329 23.06 -15.85 10.16
N HIS A 330 23.26 -14.87 11.04
CA HIS A 330 24.52 -14.16 11.21
C HIS A 330 25.28 -14.65 12.45
N ALA A 331 26.56 -15.00 12.29
CA ALA A 331 27.44 -15.32 13.41
C ALA A 331 27.62 -14.12 14.36
N GLU A 332 27.89 -14.42 15.63
CA GLU A 332 28.14 -13.40 16.66
C GLU A 332 29.29 -12.48 16.24
N LYS A 333 29.19 -11.19 16.58
CA LYS A 333 30.15 -10.12 16.22
C LYS A 333 30.25 -9.78 14.73
N ASN A 334 29.46 -10.42 13.86
CA ASN A 334 29.36 -9.98 12.47
C ASN A 334 28.86 -8.54 12.41
N LYS A 335 29.49 -7.72 11.56
CA LYS A 335 28.99 -6.38 11.23
C LYS A 335 27.74 -6.51 10.38
N VAL A 336 26.67 -5.86 10.81
CA VAL A 336 25.40 -5.77 10.10
C VAL A 336 24.91 -4.34 10.14
N SER A 337 24.12 -3.97 9.13
CA SER A 337 23.45 -2.67 9.09
C SER A 337 21.96 -2.91 8.89
N LEU A 338 21.14 -2.18 9.62
CA LEU A 338 19.69 -2.21 9.52
C LEU A 338 19.21 -0.85 9.03
N ILE A 339 18.21 -0.86 8.14
CA ILE A 339 17.52 0.34 7.70
C ILE A 339 16.12 0.31 8.28
N GLY A 340 15.72 1.37 8.96
CA GLY A 340 14.40 1.46 9.56
C GLY A 340 14.05 2.86 10.05
N ILE A 341 12.86 2.97 10.63
CA ILE A 341 12.36 4.18 11.28
C ILE A 341 12.24 3.90 12.77
N VAL A 342 12.62 4.86 13.61
CA VAL A 342 12.44 4.75 15.05
C VAL A 342 10.97 4.93 15.40
N VAL A 343 10.36 3.94 16.04
CA VAL A 343 8.94 4.00 16.46
C VAL A 343 8.80 4.34 17.94
N ASN A 344 9.77 3.89 18.73
CA ASN A 344 9.82 4.13 20.16
C ASN A 344 11.27 4.35 20.58
N ASN A 345 11.49 5.34 21.45
CA ASN A 345 12.80 5.66 22.00
C ASN A 345 12.64 5.82 23.52
N THR A 346 13.08 4.81 24.27
CA THR A 346 13.01 4.83 25.74
C THR A 346 14.38 5.16 26.31
N VAL A 347 14.54 6.39 26.81
CA VAL A 347 15.78 6.86 27.44
C VAL A 347 15.85 6.41 28.89
N ARG A 348 17.00 5.87 29.30
CA ARG A 348 17.31 5.40 30.65
C ARG A 348 18.70 5.85 31.08
N LEU A 349 18.98 5.77 32.37
CA LEU A 349 20.32 6.03 32.94
C LEU A 349 20.99 4.70 33.27
N ASN A 350 22.28 4.58 32.95
CA ASN A 350 23.09 3.44 33.33
C ASN A 350 23.59 3.57 34.78
N GLN A 351 24.34 2.58 35.27
CA GLN A 351 24.92 2.60 36.62
C GLN A 351 25.92 3.74 36.85
N SER A 352 26.50 4.28 35.77
CA SER A 352 27.42 5.41 35.76
C SER A 352 26.72 6.77 35.61
N ASN A 353 25.38 6.80 35.67
CA ASN A 353 24.55 8.00 35.47
C ASN A 353 24.63 8.61 34.06
N GLU A 354 25.02 7.83 33.06
CA GLU A 354 25.04 8.23 31.65
C GLU A 354 23.74 7.79 30.95
N LYS A 355 23.25 8.62 30.02
CA LYS A 355 22.03 8.34 29.26
C LYS A 355 22.29 7.25 28.22
N PHE A 356 21.39 6.28 28.12
CA PHE A 356 21.32 5.34 27.00
C PHE A 356 19.86 5.18 26.57
N ALA A 357 19.64 4.73 25.33
CA ALA A 357 18.31 4.50 24.81
C ALA A 357 18.08 3.04 24.47
N ILE A 358 16.85 2.58 24.68
CA ILE A 358 16.32 1.37 24.05
C ILE A 358 15.42 1.84 22.92
N VAL A 359 15.85 1.57 21.69
CA VAL A 359 15.22 2.04 20.47
C VAL A 359 14.50 0.88 19.80
N THR A 360 13.23 1.07 19.46
CA THR A 360 12.47 0.13 18.64
C THR A 360 12.52 0.61 17.19
N LEU A 361 13.27 -0.12 16.36
CA LEU A 361 13.43 0.15 14.94
C LEU A 361 12.42 -0.67 14.13
N GLU A 362 11.64 -0.03 13.28
CA GLU A 362 10.69 -0.66 12.34
C GLU A 362 11.26 -0.64 10.92
N ASP A 363 11.31 -1.80 10.27
CA ASP A 363 11.56 -1.93 8.85
C ASP A 363 10.31 -2.48 8.13
N THR A 364 10.40 -2.68 6.81
CA THR A 364 9.30 -3.24 6.01
C THR A 364 8.87 -4.66 6.40
N ARG A 365 9.60 -5.34 7.31
CA ARG A 365 9.42 -6.75 7.69
C ARG A 365 9.14 -6.96 9.17
N GLY A 366 9.19 -5.92 9.99
CA GLY A 366 8.83 -5.96 11.40
C GLY A 366 9.65 -5.00 12.25
N THR A 367 9.58 -5.20 13.55
CA THR A 367 10.24 -4.36 14.55
C THR A 367 11.36 -5.11 15.27
N ILE A 368 12.38 -4.40 15.72
CA ILE A 368 13.45 -4.93 16.57
C ILE A 368 13.84 -3.91 17.64
N GLU A 369 14.03 -4.37 18.87
CA GLU A 369 14.55 -3.54 19.96
C GLU A 369 16.07 -3.61 19.99
N ILE A 370 16.71 -2.44 20.00
CA ILE A 370 18.15 -2.31 19.95
C ILE A 370 18.60 -1.31 21.03
N PRO A 371 19.50 -1.71 21.95
CA PRO A 371 20.08 -0.77 22.90
C PRO A 371 21.15 0.10 22.22
N VAL A 372 21.00 1.42 22.33
CA VAL A 372 22.00 2.43 21.95
C VAL A 372 22.66 2.94 23.21
N PHE A 373 23.88 2.49 23.46
CA PHE A 373 24.64 2.84 24.67
C PHE A 373 25.15 4.29 24.63
N ALA A 374 25.47 4.83 25.82
CA ALA A 374 25.87 6.23 26.02
C ALA A 374 26.92 6.74 25.03
N SER A 375 27.96 5.93 24.74
CA SER A 375 29.03 6.27 23.80
C SER A 375 28.57 6.64 22.39
N VAL A 376 27.41 6.14 21.98
CA VAL A 376 26.77 6.45 20.69
C VAL A 376 25.62 7.42 20.90
N TYR A 377 24.78 7.22 21.93
CA TYR A 377 23.57 8.00 22.18
C TYR A 377 23.82 9.51 22.22
N GLU A 378 24.86 9.97 22.92
CA GLU A 378 25.19 11.40 23.03
C GLU A 378 25.41 12.09 21.67
N LYS A 379 25.84 11.33 20.65
CA LYS A 379 26.10 11.86 19.30
C LYS A 379 24.88 11.80 18.39
N VAL A 380 23.88 11.00 18.74
CA VAL A 380 22.77 10.64 17.84
C VAL A 380 21.40 10.87 18.46
N GLU A 381 21.32 11.52 19.64
CA GLU A 381 20.07 11.83 20.35
C GLU A 381 19.04 12.49 19.43
N GLU A 382 19.45 13.54 18.70
CA GLU A 382 18.59 14.22 17.72
C GLU A 382 18.12 13.30 16.57
N LEU A 383 18.99 12.38 16.12
CA LEU A 383 18.65 11.44 15.06
C LEU A 383 17.59 10.44 15.52
N LEU A 384 17.69 9.97 16.76
CA LEU A 384 16.78 8.98 17.34
C LEU A 384 15.40 9.54 17.68
N GLU A 385 15.29 10.85 17.90
CA GLU A 385 14.02 11.54 18.09
C GLU A 385 13.34 11.90 16.76
N SER A 386 14.03 11.77 15.64
CA SER A 386 13.50 12.07 14.31
C SER A 386 12.66 10.93 13.72
N ASP A 387 11.59 11.28 13.00
CA ASP A 387 10.80 10.34 12.18
C ASP A 387 11.47 10.05 10.81
N GLU A 388 12.80 10.12 10.74
CA GLU A 388 13.56 9.90 9.50
C GLU A 388 13.99 8.45 9.34
N PRO A 389 14.06 7.95 8.09
CA PRO A 389 14.75 6.71 7.79
C PRO A 389 16.24 6.78 8.19
N LEU A 390 16.64 5.89 9.10
CA LEU A 390 18.01 5.79 9.59
C LEU A 390 18.67 4.49 9.12
N LEU A 391 19.97 4.57 8.88
CA LEU A 391 20.87 3.42 8.79
C LEU A 391 21.56 3.23 10.14
N ILE A 392 21.26 2.13 10.82
CA ILE A 392 21.89 1.74 12.08
C ILE A 392 22.88 0.61 11.79
N SER A 393 24.16 0.86 12.04
CA SER A 393 25.25 -0.09 11.82
C SER A 393 25.76 -0.60 13.16
N GLY A 394 26.07 -1.90 13.24
CA GLY A 394 26.51 -2.50 14.49
C GLY A 394 26.97 -3.94 14.35
N ARG A 395 27.15 -4.58 15.50
CA ARG A 395 27.60 -5.98 15.61
C ARG A 395 26.53 -6.85 16.24
N VAL A 396 26.28 -8.01 15.64
CA VAL A 396 25.30 -8.98 16.15
C VAL A 396 25.72 -9.49 17.52
N LYS A 397 24.77 -9.54 18.45
CA LYS A 397 24.94 -10.10 19.79
C LYS A 397 23.75 -10.97 20.15
N PHE A 398 24.01 -12.15 20.68
CA PHE A 398 22.97 -13.03 21.18
C PHE A 398 22.79 -12.82 22.69
N ARG A 399 21.55 -12.72 23.16
CA ARG A 399 21.23 -12.63 24.58
C ARG A 399 20.01 -13.50 24.85
N ASP A 400 20.14 -14.48 25.74
CA ASP A 400 19.02 -15.32 26.20
C ASP A 400 18.14 -15.88 25.06
N GLU A 401 18.78 -16.39 23.99
CA GLU A 401 18.17 -16.90 22.75
C GLU A 401 17.54 -15.84 21.81
N GLU A 402 17.55 -14.55 22.17
CA GLU A 402 17.14 -13.45 21.30
C GLU A 402 18.34 -12.82 20.58
N VAL A 403 18.13 -12.48 19.29
CA VAL A 403 19.13 -11.81 18.46
C VAL A 403 19.02 -10.30 18.65
N GLY A 404 20.07 -9.69 19.18
CA GLY A 404 20.23 -8.24 19.30
C GLY A 404 21.39 -7.70 18.50
N MET A 405 21.60 -6.40 18.61
CA MET A 405 22.72 -5.71 17.98
C MET A 405 23.34 -4.71 18.96
N PHE A 406 24.67 -4.62 18.98
CA PHE A 406 25.38 -3.50 19.59
C PHE A 406 25.59 -2.43 18.52
N VAL A 407 25.04 -1.23 18.74
CA VAL A 407 25.13 -0.13 17.77
C VAL A 407 26.52 0.49 17.81
N ASP A 408 27.13 0.61 16.63
CA ASP A 408 28.41 1.29 16.43
C ASP A 408 28.20 2.68 15.80
N ASN A 409 27.25 2.85 14.87
CA ASN A 409 27.00 4.10 14.16
C ASN A 409 25.53 4.26 13.71
N VAL A 410 25.02 5.49 13.67
CA VAL A 410 23.68 5.84 13.15
C VAL A 410 23.83 7.01 12.18
N ARG A 411 23.26 6.90 10.97
CA ARG A 411 23.29 7.94 9.94
C ARG A 411 21.90 8.11 9.31
N ARG A 412 21.57 9.32 8.85
CA ARG A 412 20.37 9.57 8.05
C ARG A 412 20.54 8.98 6.65
N LEU A 413 19.49 8.35 6.13
CA LEU A 413 19.55 7.80 4.77
C LEU A 413 19.54 8.88 3.69
N SER A 414 18.90 10.02 3.94
CA SER A 414 18.96 11.21 3.08
C SER A 414 20.41 11.65 2.89
N GLU A 415 21.17 11.83 3.97
CA GLU A 415 22.58 12.22 3.91
C GLU A 415 23.45 11.21 3.15
N ILE A 416 23.20 9.91 3.32
CA ILE A 416 23.92 8.86 2.59
C ILE A 416 23.63 8.97 1.09
N ARG A 417 22.38 9.15 0.70
CA ARG A 417 21.99 9.34 -0.70
C ARG A 417 22.61 10.61 -1.28
N GLU A 418 22.48 11.72 -0.56
CA GLU A 418 23.02 13.01 -0.99
C GLU A 418 24.54 13.00 -1.11
N ALA A 419 25.26 12.23 -0.30
CA ALA A 419 26.72 12.17 -0.39
C ALA A 419 27.23 11.10 -1.38
N GLU A 420 26.54 9.96 -1.48
CA GLU A 420 27.13 8.75 -2.07
C GLU A 420 26.42 8.26 -3.35
N ALA A 421 25.23 8.78 -3.68
CA ALA A 421 24.55 8.43 -4.92
C ALA A 421 25.30 9.00 -6.13
N LYS A 422 25.60 8.14 -7.11
CA LYS A 422 26.32 8.51 -8.34
C LYS A 422 25.40 8.96 -9.46
N SER A 423 24.25 8.31 -9.59
CA SER A 423 23.27 8.65 -10.62
C SER A 423 21.86 8.34 -10.15
N MET A 424 20.90 9.01 -10.77
CA MET A 424 19.48 8.77 -10.56
C MET A 424 18.84 8.22 -11.85
N VAL A 425 17.95 7.25 -11.71
CA VAL A 425 17.15 6.71 -12.80
C VAL A 425 15.67 6.92 -12.47
N ILE A 426 14.98 7.66 -13.32
CA ILE A 426 13.54 7.86 -13.23
C ILE A 426 12.87 6.80 -14.11
N LYS A 427 12.20 5.83 -13.49
CA LYS A 427 11.45 4.80 -14.22
C LYS A 427 10.06 5.31 -14.55
N ILE A 428 9.78 5.46 -15.85
CA ILE A 428 8.48 5.86 -16.36
C ILE A 428 7.74 4.60 -16.82
N GLY A 429 6.57 4.37 -16.22
CA GLY A 429 5.67 3.27 -16.55
C GLY A 429 5.04 3.40 -17.94
N THR A 430 4.07 2.53 -18.22
CA THR A 430 3.41 2.44 -19.53
C THR A 430 2.38 3.53 -19.79
N GLU A 431 1.98 4.30 -18.77
CA GLU A 431 1.05 5.40 -18.93
C GLU A 431 1.76 6.66 -19.45
N PRO A 432 1.22 7.32 -20.49
CA PRO A 432 1.83 8.50 -21.06
C PRO A 432 1.76 9.68 -20.07
N LEU A 433 2.89 10.35 -19.86
CA LEU A 433 2.94 11.60 -19.08
C LEU A 433 2.26 12.74 -19.86
N LYS A 434 1.42 13.52 -19.18
CA LYS A 434 0.82 14.73 -19.74
C LYS A 434 1.91 15.76 -20.08
N GLN A 435 1.67 16.57 -21.12
CA GLN A 435 2.63 17.59 -21.58
C GLN A 435 2.99 18.61 -20.47
N GLU A 436 2.01 18.99 -19.65
CA GLU A 436 2.20 19.88 -18.50
C GLU A 436 3.18 19.30 -17.48
N ALA A 437 3.03 18.01 -17.14
CA ALA A 437 3.92 17.31 -16.22
C ALA A 437 5.35 17.23 -16.77
N ILE A 438 5.52 17.04 -18.08
CA ILE A 438 6.83 17.03 -18.74
C ILE A 438 7.50 18.42 -18.65
N ASN A 439 6.74 19.49 -18.87
CA ASN A 439 7.26 20.86 -18.76
C ASN A 439 7.67 21.18 -17.32
N LEU A 440 6.85 20.78 -16.34
CA LEU A 440 7.12 20.99 -14.93
C LEU A 440 8.35 20.18 -14.48
N LEU A 441 8.43 18.90 -14.87
CA LEU A 441 9.59 18.04 -14.67
C LEU A 441 10.88 18.69 -15.21
N ARG A 442 10.84 19.26 -16.43
CA ARG A 442 11.99 19.98 -16.99
C ARG A 442 12.38 21.17 -16.12
N SER A 443 11.43 21.98 -15.69
CA SER A 443 11.71 23.16 -14.85
C SER A 443 12.29 22.77 -13.49
N THR A 444 11.79 21.70 -12.87
CA THR A 444 12.32 21.15 -11.61
C THR A 444 13.74 20.64 -11.80
N LEU A 445 14.01 19.83 -12.82
CA LEU A 445 15.38 19.32 -13.06
C LEU A 445 16.38 20.46 -13.37
N GLN A 446 15.94 21.52 -14.05
CA GLN A 446 16.77 22.71 -14.29
C GLN A 446 17.03 23.52 -13.02
N LYS A 447 16.03 23.65 -12.13
CA LYS A 447 16.15 24.32 -10.83
C LYS A 447 17.23 23.66 -9.96
N TYR A 448 17.34 22.34 -9.99
CA TYR A 448 18.30 21.55 -9.19
C TYR A 448 19.51 21.09 -10.02
N SER A 449 20.13 21.99 -10.78
CA SER A 449 21.36 21.68 -11.53
C SER A 449 22.54 21.33 -10.60
N GLY A 450 23.38 20.38 -11.02
CA GLY A 450 24.50 19.88 -10.21
C GLY A 450 25.52 19.09 -11.02
N ASP A 451 26.20 18.12 -10.40
CA ASP A 451 27.33 17.38 -10.97
C ASP A 451 27.04 15.88 -11.22
N ARG A 452 25.81 15.42 -10.99
CA ARG A 452 25.45 14.00 -11.11
C ARG A 452 24.56 13.73 -12.32
N PRO A 453 24.86 12.67 -13.10
CA PRO A 453 24.02 12.28 -14.22
C PRO A 453 22.68 11.70 -13.76
N PHE A 454 21.66 11.86 -14.58
CA PHE A 454 20.39 11.18 -14.44
C PHE A 454 19.96 10.54 -15.76
N SER A 455 19.01 9.61 -15.69
CA SER A 455 18.45 8.96 -16.90
C SER A 455 17.00 8.61 -16.70
N PHE A 456 16.28 8.47 -17.82
CA PHE A 456 14.90 7.98 -17.85
C PHE A 456 14.92 6.55 -18.36
N SER A 457 14.19 5.66 -17.69
CA SER A 457 13.94 4.31 -18.18
C SER A 457 12.45 4.18 -18.48
N VAL A 458 12.10 4.09 -19.76
CA VAL A 458 10.71 4.04 -20.22
C VAL A 458 10.39 2.62 -20.64
N GLN A 459 9.37 2.02 -20.02
CA GLN A 459 8.85 0.72 -20.44
C GLN A 459 7.82 0.89 -21.54
N THR A 460 8.07 0.27 -22.69
CA THR A 460 7.11 0.20 -23.79
C THR A 460 6.05 -0.89 -23.53
N PRO A 461 4.86 -0.79 -24.15
CA PRO A 461 3.81 -1.82 -24.04
C PRO A 461 4.25 -3.24 -24.47
N GLU A 462 5.31 -3.35 -25.29
CA GLU A 462 5.90 -4.63 -25.73
C GLU A 462 6.96 -5.17 -24.76
N ALA A 463 7.05 -4.61 -23.55
CA ALA A 463 8.03 -4.95 -22.51
C ALA A 463 9.51 -4.66 -22.89
N ALA A 464 9.77 -3.91 -23.96
CA ALA A 464 11.10 -3.37 -24.24
C ALA A 464 11.34 -2.10 -23.41
N SER A 465 12.52 -1.97 -22.79
CA SER A 465 12.93 -0.80 -22.02
C SER A 465 13.85 0.12 -22.83
N VAL A 466 13.50 1.40 -22.95
CA VAL A 466 14.35 2.42 -23.57
C VAL A 466 14.97 3.28 -22.47
N THR A 467 16.29 3.43 -22.50
CA THR A 467 17.00 4.34 -21.58
C THR A 467 17.38 5.61 -22.32
N ILE A 468 16.96 6.76 -21.78
CA ILE A 468 17.30 8.08 -22.28
C ILE A 468 18.24 8.72 -21.26
N THR A 469 19.43 9.12 -21.70
CA THR A 469 20.43 9.77 -20.86
C THR A 469 20.65 11.19 -21.36
N PRO A 470 20.07 12.20 -20.70
CA PRO A 470 20.33 13.60 -21.01
C PRO A 470 21.78 13.98 -20.73
N GLU A 471 22.24 15.08 -21.33
CA GLU A 471 23.59 15.63 -21.07
C GLU A 471 23.62 16.45 -19.78
N GLU A 472 22.47 16.97 -19.35
CA GLU A 472 22.33 17.75 -18.13
C GLU A 472 22.61 16.94 -16.86
N GLN A 473 23.08 17.64 -15.84
CA GLN A 473 23.41 17.07 -14.54
C GLN A 473 22.63 17.75 -13.43
N ILE A 474 22.35 17.00 -12.38
CA ILE A 474 21.50 17.43 -11.26
C ILE A 474 22.24 17.28 -9.93
N SER A 475 21.79 18.05 -8.94
CA SER A 475 22.13 17.84 -7.55
C SER A 475 21.05 16.96 -6.92
N ILE A 476 21.43 15.78 -6.43
CA ILE A 476 20.49 14.86 -5.78
C ILE A 476 20.32 15.33 -4.33
N THR A 477 19.34 16.20 -4.07
CA THR A 477 18.96 16.65 -2.72
C THR A 477 17.60 16.09 -2.31
N SER A 478 17.30 16.11 -1.01
CA SER A 478 16.02 15.68 -0.47
C SER A 478 14.84 16.47 -1.06
N GLU A 479 14.98 17.78 -1.27
CA GLU A 479 13.93 18.64 -1.84
C GLU A 479 13.63 18.30 -3.31
N LEU A 480 14.65 18.01 -4.11
CA LEU A 480 14.45 17.55 -5.50
C LEU A 480 13.64 16.26 -5.52
N ILE A 481 13.95 15.32 -4.63
CA ILE A 481 13.28 14.02 -4.58
C ILE A 481 11.81 14.20 -4.16
N GLU A 482 11.53 15.04 -3.18
CA GLU A 482 10.15 15.34 -2.77
C GLU A 482 9.34 15.98 -3.90
N GLU A 483 9.90 16.97 -4.61
CA GLU A 483 9.23 17.58 -5.78
C GLU A 483 9.01 16.53 -6.90
N LEU A 484 9.99 15.67 -7.18
CA LEU A 484 9.85 14.62 -8.19
C LEU A 484 8.80 13.55 -7.81
N GLU A 485 8.73 13.15 -6.55
CA GLU A 485 7.71 12.21 -6.07
C GLU A 485 6.30 12.82 -6.11
N GLU A 486 6.18 14.14 -5.92
CA GLU A 486 4.90 14.86 -6.07
C GLU A 486 4.47 14.95 -7.53
N LEU A 487 5.40 15.25 -8.44
CA LEU A 487 5.14 15.34 -9.88
C LEU A 487 4.87 13.97 -10.51
N LEU A 488 5.52 12.93 -10.00
CA LEU A 488 5.49 11.58 -10.56
C LEU A 488 5.11 10.54 -9.48
N PRO A 489 3.88 10.61 -8.92
CA PRO A 489 3.49 9.82 -7.75
C PRO A 489 3.47 8.31 -7.98
N PHE A 490 3.32 7.88 -9.24
CA PHE A 490 3.29 6.46 -9.63
C PHE A 490 4.63 5.95 -10.17
N GLN A 491 5.64 6.81 -10.29
CA GLN A 491 6.93 6.46 -10.87
C GLN A 491 7.94 6.11 -9.78
N THR A 492 8.94 5.30 -10.15
CA THR A 492 9.98 4.86 -9.21
C THR A 492 11.29 5.58 -9.50
N LEU A 493 11.90 6.11 -8.45
CA LEU A 493 13.24 6.67 -8.48
C LEU A 493 14.22 5.60 -7.99
N GLU A 494 15.21 5.28 -8.82
CA GLU A 494 16.30 4.37 -8.44
C GLU A 494 17.63 5.09 -8.42
N PHE A 495 18.49 4.72 -7.46
CA PHE A 495 19.78 5.37 -7.25
C PHE A 495 20.89 4.34 -7.43
N SER A 496 21.93 4.73 -8.16
CA SER A 496 23.13 3.92 -8.34
C SER A 496 24.25 4.38 -7.41
N TYR A 497 25.04 3.43 -6.92
CA TYR A 497 26.17 3.66 -6.02
C TYR A 497 27.39 2.94 -6.59
N SER A 498 28.61 3.45 -6.38
CA SER A 498 29.82 2.69 -6.72
C SER A 498 29.89 1.41 -5.91
N SER A 499 30.24 0.30 -6.56
CA SER A 499 30.25 -1.04 -5.97
C SER A 499 30.93 -1.12 -4.59
N LYS A 500 30.23 -1.76 -3.64
CA LYS A 500 30.72 -2.52 -2.47
C LYS A 500 32.03 -2.07 -1.82
N SER A 501 32.25 -0.78 -1.61
CA SER A 501 32.95 -0.39 -0.39
C SER A 501 31.88 -0.43 0.68
N LYS A 502 31.89 -1.49 1.49
CA LYS A 502 31.08 -1.63 2.69
C LYS A 502 30.93 -0.27 3.38
N LEU A 503 29.72 0.29 3.35
CA LEU A 503 29.26 1.18 4.40
C LEU A 503 29.20 0.32 5.68
N HIS A 504 30.33 0.24 6.38
CA HIS A 504 30.58 -0.54 7.59
C HIS A 504 31.31 0.29 8.62
#